data_AF-A0A7W0KT27-F1
#
_entry.id   AF-A0A7W0KT27-F1
#
_cell.length_a   1.000
_cell.length_b   1.000
_cell.length_c   1.000
_cell.angle_alpha   90.00
_cell.angle_beta   90.00
_cell.angle_gamma   90.00
#
_symmetry.space_group_name_H-M   'P 1'
#
loop_
_entity.id
_entity.type
_entity.pdbx_description
1 polymer ?
#
loop_
_entity_poly.entity_id
_entity_poly.type
_entity_poly.pdbx_seq_one_letter_code
_entity_poly.pdbx_strand_id
1 'polypeptide(L)'
;AGHVLGSPLVAAGRADAVADRLFGDDLWTAAGIRTHSTADPHFDGDSYHRGSVWPHDNWVIHEGLLAIGRADDAARVRNAVLDGLCRLEHIPELYAVRHGVAEPLAVAQRVQAWSSGAVLSFLAADRV
;
A
#
# COMPACT_ATOMS: atom_id res chain seq x y z
N ALA A 1 0.33 8.93 -6.67
CA ALA A 1 1.62 8.96 -7.42
C ALA A 1 2.19 7.57 -7.64
N GLY A 2 2.19 6.68 -6.65
CA GLY A 2 2.78 5.34 -6.81
C GLY A 2 2.16 4.46 -7.90
N HIS A 3 0.87 4.62 -8.23
CA HIS A 3 0.21 3.81 -9.28
C HIS A 3 0.75 4.01 -10.69
N VAL A 4 1.49 5.10 -10.94
CA VAL A 4 2.09 5.35 -12.25
C VAL A 4 3.57 4.95 -12.30
N LEU A 5 4.13 4.39 -11.22
CA LEU A 5 5.47 3.80 -11.24
C LEU A 5 5.53 2.66 -12.26
N GLY A 6 6.63 2.56 -13.01
CA GLY A 6 6.78 1.59 -14.09
C GLY A 6 6.00 1.91 -15.37
N SER A 7 5.12 2.91 -15.35
CA SER A 7 4.42 3.38 -16.55
C SER A 7 5.25 4.42 -17.33
N PRO A 8 5.00 4.60 -18.64
CA PRO A 8 5.68 5.62 -19.45
C PRO A 8 5.31 7.06 -19.05
N LEU A 9 4.37 7.27 -18.11
CA LEU A 9 3.94 8.59 -17.64
C LEU A 9 4.93 9.20 -16.64
N VAL A 10 5.75 8.38 -15.98
CA VAL A 10 6.79 8.84 -15.06
C VAL A 10 8.12 8.79 -15.80
N ALA A 11 8.74 9.95 -16.00
CA ALA A 11 10.09 10.01 -16.55
C ALA A 11 11.05 9.18 -15.68
N ALA A 12 11.96 8.43 -16.29
CA ALA A 12 12.86 7.52 -15.58
C ALA A 12 13.60 8.20 -14.42
N GLY A 13 14.10 9.43 -14.62
CA GLY A 13 14.78 10.21 -13.57
C GLY A 13 13.89 10.70 -12.42
N ARG A 14 12.57 10.46 -12.46
CA ARG A 14 11.62 10.77 -11.39
C ARG A 14 11.06 9.52 -10.69
N ALA A 15 11.25 8.33 -11.25
CA ALA A 15 10.72 7.10 -10.69
C ALA A 15 11.26 6.84 -9.28
N ASP A 16 12.58 6.98 -9.08
CA ASP A 16 13.21 6.81 -7.78
C ASP A 16 12.71 7.84 -6.76
N ALA A 17 12.60 9.11 -7.15
CA ALA A 17 12.09 10.15 -6.27
C ALA A 17 10.63 9.90 -5.85
N VAL A 18 9.79 9.37 -6.75
CA VAL A 18 8.42 8.97 -6.41
C VAL A 18 8.42 7.77 -5.47
N ALA A 19 9.26 6.76 -5.75
CA ALA A 19 9.38 5.58 -4.90
C ALA A 19 9.86 5.95 -3.49
N ASP A 20 10.94 6.72 -3.36
CA ASP A 20 11.45 7.22 -2.08
C ASP A 20 10.41 8.02 -1.30
N ARG A 21 9.62 8.84 -2.00
CA ARG A 21 8.55 9.61 -1.37
C ARG A 21 7.49 8.72 -0.73
N LEU A 22 7.13 7.58 -1.34
CA LEU A 22 6.16 6.65 -0.77
C LEU A 22 6.64 6.04 0.55
N PHE A 23 7.95 5.95 0.75
CA PHE A 23 8.58 5.45 1.97
C PHE A 23 8.84 6.53 3.03
N GLY A 24 8.40 7.77 2.82
CA GLY A 24 8.47 8.81 3.84
C GLY A 24 7.62 8.48 5.06
N ASP A 25 8.07 8.91 6.25
CA ASP A 25 7.45 8.59 7.56
C ASP A 25 5.98 8.99 7.69
N ASP A 26 5.52 9.90 6.83
CA ASP A 26 4.17 10.44 6.79
C ASP A 26 3.21 9.65 5.87
N LEU A 27 3.72 8.74 5.04
CA LEU A 27 2.94 7.86 4.17
C LEU A 27 3.14 6.38 4.51
N TRP A 28 4.38 5.98 4.77
CA TRP A 28 4.76 4.60 5.05
C TRP A 28 4.32 4.16 6.45
N THR A 29 3.90 2.91 6.56
CA THR A 29 3.59 2.27 7.84
C THR A 29 4.03 0.81 7.83
N ALA A 30 4.09 0.20 9.02
CA ALA A 30 4.32 -1.24 9.16
C ALA A 30 3.20 -2.11 8.58
N ALA A 31 2.09 -1.51 8.13
CA ALA A 31 0.99 -2.20 7.49
C ALA A 31 0.73 -1.70 6.05
N GLY A 32 1.69 -1.03 5.41
CA GLY A 32 1.59 -0.54 4.03
C GLY A 32 1.57 0.99 3.90
N ILE A 33 1.41 1.47 2.68
CA ILE A 33 1.41 2.89 2.31
C ILE A 33 0.00 3.45 2.40
N ARG A 34 -0.16 4.57 3.11
CA ARG A 34 -1.43 5.30 3.25
C ARG A 34 -1.79 6.04 1.97
N THR A 35 -3.09 6.28 1.80
CA THR A 35 -3.66 7.09 0.71
C THR A 35 -3.30 8.57 0.80
N HIS A 36 -2.96 9.07 1.99
CA HIS A 36 -2.71 10.48 2.25
C HIS A 36 -1.63 10.66 3.32
N SER A 37 -0.87 11.75 3.20
CA SER A 37 0.22 12.10 4.11
C SER A 37 -0.33 12.55 5.47
N THR A 38 0.27 12.08 6.57
CA THR A 38 -0.02 12.58 7.93
C THR A 38 0.43 14.03 8.17
N ALA A 39 1.25 14.59 7.29
CA ALA A 39 1.67 15.99 7.35
C ALA A 39 0.66 16.95 6.69
N ASP A 40 -0.33 16.43 5.96
CA ASP A 40 -1.38 17.23 5.35
C ASP A 40 -2.49 17.56 6.37
N PRO A 41 -2.98 18.82 6.47
CA PRO A 41 -4.05 19.21 7.40
C PRO A 41 -5.37 18.43 7.22
N HIS A 42 -5.56 17.81 6.06
CA HIS A 42 -6.73 17.00 5.74
C HIS A 42 -6.51 15.51 5.98
N PHE A 43 -5.38 15.10 6.57
CA PHE A 43 -5.19 13.73 6.99
C PHE A 43 -6.31 13.26 7.93
N ASP A 44 -6.86 12.09 7.61
CA ASP A 44 -7.80 11.35 8.42
C ASP A 44 -7.59 9.86 8.16
N GLY A 45 -6.95 9.18 9.12
CA GLY A 45 -6.61 7.76 9.05
C GLY A 45 -7.82 6.83 8.97
N ASP A 46 -9.00 7.34 9.33
CA ASP A 46 -10.26 6.59 9.33
C ASP A 46 -11.09 6.88 8.07
N SER A 47 -10.63 7.84 7.26
CA SER A 47 -11.28 8.22 6.01
C SER A 47 -11.03 7.22 4.90
N TYR A 48 -12.02 7.11 4.02
CA TYR A 48 -11.99 6.25 2.85
C TYR A 48 -10.78 6.52 1.93
N HIS A 49 -10.37 7.78 1.73
CA HIS A 49 -9.23 8.13 0.86
C HIS A 49 -8.28 9.20 1.42
N ARG A 50 -8.37 9.52 2.72
CA ARG A 50 -7.56 10.58 3.33
C ARG A 50 -6.57 10.09 4.40
N GLY A 51 -6.18 8.81 4.37
CA GLY A 51 -5.20 8.30 5.32
C GLY A 51 -5.28 6.81 5.63
N SER A 52 -6.33 6.13 5.18
CA SER A 52 -6.43 4.67 5.22
C SER A 52 -5.44 3.99 4.27
N VAL A 53 -5.21 2.71 4.51
CA VAL A 53 -4.39 1.83 3.66
C VAL A 53 -5.30 0.89 2.88
N TRP A 54 -5.01 0.76 1.59
CA TRP A 54 -5.74 -0.09 0.67
C TRP A 54 -4.81 -1.20 0.15
N PRO A 55 -5.17 -2.49 0.32
CA PRO A 55 -4.35 -3.59 -0.20
C PRO A 55 -4.11 -3.50 -1.71
N HIS A 56 -5.14 -3.13 -2.49
CA HIS A 56 -5.02 -3.05 -3.94
C HIS A 56 -4.14 -1.89 -4.40
N ASP A 57 -4.20 -0.72 -3.76
CA ASP A 57 -3.31 0.40 -4.06
C ASP A 57 -1.85 -0.01 -3.83
N ASN A 58 -1.58 -0.69 -2.72
CA ASN A 58 -0.26 -1.17 -2.38
C ASN A 58 0.21 -2.28 -3.33
N TRP A 59 -0.69 -3.09 -3.87
CA TRP A 59 -0.37 -4.05 -4.93
C TRP A 59 0.06 -3.35 -6.22
N VAL A 60 -0.66 -2.33 -6.68
CA VAL A 60 -0.26 -1.57 -7.88
C VAL A 60 1.10 -0.90 -7.66
N ILE A 61 1.34 -0.36 -6.46
CA ILE A 61 2.64 0.21 -6.09
C ILE A 61 3.74 -0.85 -6.12
N HIS A 62 3.49 -2.04 -5.56
CA HIS A 62 4.41 -3.18 -5.59
C HIS A 62 4.84 -3.53 -7.02
N GLU A 63 3.88 -3.68 -7.95
CA GLU A 63 4.19 -3.97 -9.35
C GLU A 63 5.01 -2.84 -10.00
N GLY A 64 4.67 -1.59 -9.70
CA GLY A 64 5.41 -0.43 -10.17
C GLY A 64 6.85 -0.39 -9.65
N LEU A 65 7.08 -0.76 -8.39
CA LEU A 65 8.41 -0.86 -7.79
C LEU A 65 9.25 -1.97 -8.44
N LEU A 66 8.64 -3.14 -8.72
CA LEU A 66 9.31 -4.21 -9.47
C LEU A 66 9.71 -3.74 -10.88
N ALA A 67 8.81 -3.05 -11.58
CA ALA A 67 9.05 -2.57 -12.94
C ALA A 67 10.20 -1.56 -13.03
N ILE A 68 10.52 -0.84 -11.95
CA ILE A 68 11.66 0.09 -11.89
C ILE A 68 12.90 -0.51 -11.21
N GLY A 69 12.90 -1.82 -10.92
CA GLY A 69 14.06 -2.52 -10.35
C GLY A 69 14.23 -2.37 -8.83
N ARG A 70 13.22 -1.88 -8.09
CA ARG A 70 13.26 -1.74 -6.63
C ARG A 70 12.64 -2.94 -5.91
N ALA A 71 13.23 -4.12 -6.11
CA ALA A 71 12.70 -5.38 -5.59
C ALA A 71 12.60 -5.42 -4.05
N ASP A 72 13.60 -4.89 -3.34
CA ASP A 72 13.60 -4.86 -1.88
C ASP A 72 12.44 -4.02 -1.33
N ASP A 73 12.16 -2.87 -1.95
CA ASP A 73 11.04 -2.02 -1.59
C ASP A 73 9.69 -2.65 -1.93
N ALA A 74 9.59 -3.35 -3.07
CA ALA A 74 8.41 -4.12 -3.40
C ALA A 74 8.14 -5.19 -2.32
N ALA A 75 9.17 -5.95 -1.92
CA ALA A 75 9.06 -6.94 -0.85
C ALA A 75 8.62 -6.31 0.49
N ARG A 76 9.12 -5.11 0.83
CA ARG A 76 8.67 -4.36 2.02
C ARG A 76 7.18 -4.06 1.97
N VAL A 77 6.66 -3.53 0.85
CA VAL A 77 5.23 -3.22 0.68
C VAL A 77 4.39 -4.49 0.83
N ARG A 78 4.77 -5.55 0.13
CA ARG A 78 4.11 -6.85 0.17
C ARG A 78 3.99 -7.38 1.59
N ASN A 79 5.12 -7.47 2.30
CA ASN A 79 5.16 -8.05 3.64
C ASN A 79 4.35 -7.21 4.63
N ALA A 80 4.45 -5.89 4.56
CA ALA A 80 3.68 -4.99 5.44
C ALA A 80 2.17 -5.18 5.27
N VAL A 81 1.67 -5.26 4.02
CA VAL A 81 0.23 -5.47 3.78
C VAL A 81 -0.21 -6.86 4.25
N LEU A 82 0.55 -7.92 3.96
CA LEU A 82 0.22 -9.28 4.42
C LEU A 82 0.20 -9.37 5.94
N ASP A 83 1.18 -8.79 6.64
CA ASP A 83 1.24 -8.74 8.11
C ASP A 83 0.04 -7.97 8.68
N GLY A 84 -0.34 -6.86 8.05
CA GLY A 84 -1.53 -6.10 8.40
C GLY A 84 -2.82 -6.92 8.27
N LEU A 85 -2.99 -7.62 7.15
CA LEU A 85 -4.16 -8.48 6.90
C LEU A 85 -4.22 -9.69 7.85
N CYS A 86 -3.08 -10.30 8.17
CA CYS A 86 -2.99 -11.37 9.17
C CYS A 86 -3.50 -10.92 10.54
N ARG A 87 -3.21 -9.67 10.96
CA ARG A 87 -3.72 -9.11 12.22
C ARG A 87 -5.22 -8.85 12.19
N LEU A 88 -5.75 -8.47 11.03
CA LEU A 88 -7.18 -8.21 10.87
C LEU A 88 -8.00 -9.51 10.78
N GLU A 89 -7.37 -10.64 10.42
CA GLU A 89 -8.03 -11.95 10.25
C GLU A 89 -9.12 -11.96 9.16
N HIS A 90 -9.07 -10.99 8.24
CA HIS A 90 -9.90 -10.92 7.04
C HIS A 90 -9.22 -10.04 5.98
N ILE A 91 -9.81 -9.98 4.77
CA ILE A 91 -9.26 -9.22 3.64
C ILE A 91 -10.21 -8.05 3.32
N PRO A 92 -10.18 -6.97 4.13
CA PRO A 92 -11.11 -5.87 3.93
C PRO A 92 -10.72 -5.04 2.71
N GLU A 93 -11.67 -4.20 2.32
CA GLU A 93 -11.49 -3.18 1.29
C GLU A 93 -10.35 -2.21 1.60
N LEU A 94 -10.32 -1.70 2.84
CA LEU A 94 -9.35 -0.77 3.39
C LEU A 94 -9.27 -0.94 4.92
N TYR A 95 -8.22 -0.42 5.53
CA TYR A 95 -8.07 -0.39 6.99
C TYR A 95 -7.35 0.86 7.47
N ALA A 96 -7.53 1.18 8.75
CA ALA A 96 -6.77 2.23 9.41
C ALA A 96 -5.41 1.67 9.85
N VAL A 97 -4.43 2.56 10.02
CA VAL A 97 -3.20 2.23 10.74
C VAL A 97 -3.02 3.20 11.89
N ARG A 98 -3.12 2.69 13.12
CA ARG A 98 -3.00 3.47 14.36
C ARG A 98 -1.88 2.89 15.21
N HIS A 99 -0.97 3.75 15.67
CA HIS A 99 0.23 3.33 16.42
C HIS A 99 1.03 2.20 15.74
N GLY A 100 1.07 2.20 14.40
CA GLY A 100 1.75 1.18 13.60
C GLY A 100 1.01 -0.16 13.45
N VAL A 101 -0.25 -0.25 13.90
CA VAL A 101 -1.07 -1.46 13.86
C VAL A 101 -2.25 -1.27 12.90
N ALA A 102 -2.52 -2.28 12.07
CA ALA A 102 -3.69 -2.32 11.20
C ALA A 102 -4.96 -2.54 12.04
N GLU A 103 -5.97 -1.70 11.84
CA GLU A 103 -7.24 -1.75 12.56
C GLU A 103 -8.44 -1.68 11.58
N PRO A 104 -9.54 -2.41 11.87
CA PRO A 104 -10.68 -2.43 10.97
C PRO A 104 -11.40 -1.08 10.92
N LEU A 105 -12.00 -0.78 9.77
CA LEU A 105 -12.87 0.37 9.57
C LEU A 105 -14.31 -0.09 9.31
N ALA A 106 -15.28 0.50 10.00
CA ALA A 106 -16.69 0.11 9.88
C ALA A 106 -17.26 0.35 8.47
N VAL A 107 -16.70 1.31 7.72
CA VAL A 107 -17.10 1.61 6.34
C VAL A 107 -16.59 0.56 5.33
N ALA A 108 -15.55 -0.20 5.69
CA ALA A 108 -14.92 -1.14 4.77
C ALA A 108 -15.74 -2.42 4.60
N GLN A 109 -15.82 -2.92 3.37
CA GLN A 109 -16.29 -4.29 3.15
C GLN A 109 -15.36 -5.29 3.85
N ARG A 110 -15.93 -6.28 4.55
CA ARG A 110 -15.17 -7.28 5.32
C ARG A 110 -14.33 -8.22 4.45
N VAL A 111 -14.82 -8.56 3.26
CA VAL A 111 -14.08 -9.35 2.27
C VAL A 111 -14.26 -8.68 0.93
N GLN A 112 -13.15 -8.26 0.31
CA GLN A 112 -13.20 -7.45 -0.89
C GLN A 112 -12.39 -8.09 -2.03
N ALA A 113 -12.93 -8.04 -3.25
CA ALA A 113 -12.38 -8.70 -4.44
C ALA A 113 -11.01 -8.17 -4.91
N TRP A 114 -10.80 -6.86 -5.04
CA TRP A 114 -9.50 -6.26 -5.37
C TRP A 114 -8.44 -6.53 -4.29
N SER A 115 -8.83 -6.49 -3.01
CA SER A 115 -7.92 -6.78 -1.90
C SER A 115 -7.53 -8.25 -1.89
N SER A 116 -8.47 -9.14 -2.22
CA SER A 116 -8.17 -10.57 -2.41
C SER A 116 -7.26 -10.80 -3.62
N GLY A 117 -7.49 -10.07 -4.72
CA GLY A 117 -6.60 -10.09 -5.89
C GLY A 117 -5.16 -9.66 -5.55
N ALA A 118 -5.02 -8.59 -4.76
CA ALA A 118 -3.73 -8.14 -4.24
C ALA A 118 -3.01 -9.25 -3.45
N VAL A 119 -3.71 -9.91 -2.52
CA VAL A 119 -3.15 -11.03 -1.74
C VAL A 119 -2.69 -12.17 -2.65
N LEU A 120 -3.50 -12.56 -3.64
CA LEU A 120 -3.11 -13.61 -4.59
C LEU A 120 -1.86 -13.23 -5.40
N SER A 121 -1.76 -11.97 -5.84
CA SER A 121 -0.56 -11.49 -6.55
C SER A 121 0.67 -11.52 -5.66
N PHE A 122 0.55 -11.02 -4.42
CA PHE A 122 1.63 -11.03 -3.44
C PHE A 122 2.17 -12.44 -3.17
N LEU A 123 1.28 -13.42 -3.01
CA LEU A 123 1.68 -14.81 -2.76
C LEU A 123 2.24 -15.51 -4.00
N ALA A 124 1.85 -15.08 -5.20
CA ALA A 124 2.38 -15.60 -6.46
C ALA A 124 3.80 -15.08 -6.76
N ALA A 125 4.15 -13.87 -6.28
CA ALA A 125 5.44 -13.23 -6.55
C ALA A 125 6.65 -14.00 -5.99
N ASP A 126 6.49 -14.85 -4.95
CA ASP A 126 7.56 -15.68 -4.39
C ASP A 126 7.90 -16.93 -5.24
N ARG A 127 7.28 -17.10 -6.42
CA ARG A 127 7.44 -18.29 -7.27
C ARG A 127 8.29 -18.09 -8.54
N VAL A 128 9.08 -17.02 -8.61
CA VAL A 128 10.00 -16.75 -9.75
C VAL A 128 11.45 -16.71 -9.28
#